data_AF-A0A932E4V3-F1
#
_entry.id   AF-A0A932E4V3-F1
#
_cell.length_a   1.000
_cell.length_b   1.000
_cell.length_c   1.000
_cell.angle_alpha   90.00
_cell.angle_beta   90.00
_cell.angle_gamma   90.00
#
_symmetry.space_group_name_H-M   'P 1'
#
loop_
_entity.id
_entity.type
_entity.pdbx_description
1 polymer ?
#
loop_
_entity_poly.entity_id
_entity_poly.type
_entity_poly.pdbx_seq_one_letter_code
_entity_poly.pdbx_strand_id
1 'polypeptide(L)'
;MVTANTELAYNSKIEGDVIVTRADAAINWIRTNSMWPMPMGLACCAIELMATAASRFDIARFGAEVMRFSPRQSDCMIVAGTVTYKMAPVVRRIYDQMAAPKWAIAMGACASSGGMYRSYATLQGVDRI
;
A
#
# COMPACT_ATOMS: atom_id res chain seq x y z
N MET A 1 18.82 -2.23 0.18
CA MET A 1 19.68 -2.66 -0.93
C MET A 1 18.84 -2.57 -2.20
N VAL A 2 18.85 -1.40 -2.83
CA VAL A 2 18.26 -1.24 -4.17
C VAL A 2 19.17 -2.03 -5.10
N THR A 3 18.71 -3.19 -5.54
CA THR A 3 19.41 -3.98 -6.54
C THR A 3 19.59 -3.12 -7.78
N ALA A 4 20.82 -3.05 -8.28
CA ALA A 4 21.10 -2.55 -9.61
C ALA A 4 20.36 -3.47 -10.59
N ASN A 5 19.16 -3.08 -11.01
CA ASN A 5 18.46 -3.75 -12.10
C ASN A 5 19.14 -3.35 -13.41
N THR A 6 20.29 -3.97 -13.67
CA THR A 6 20.87 -4.13 -15.01
C THR A 6 20.14 -5.24 -15.77
N GLU A 7 18.81 -5.21 -15.77
CA GLU A 7 18.00 -5.92 -16.76
C GLU A 7 17.09 -4.91 -17.43
N LEU A 8 17.56 -4.48 -18.61
CA LEU A 8 16.77 -3.83 -19.62
C LEU A 8 15.48 -4.61 -19.84
N ALA A 9 14.36 -3.98 -19.50
CA ALA A 9 13.08 -4.05 -20.20
C ALA A 9 12.87 -5.28 -21.11
N TYR A 10 12.44 -6.41 -20.55
CA TYR A 10 11.63 -7.37 -21.31
C TYR A 10 10.25 -7.48 -20.66
N ASN A 11 9.34 -6.61 -21.11
CA ASN A 11 7.91 -6.80 -20.93
C ASN A 11 7.39 -7.47 -22.20
N SER A 12 7.08 -8.76 -22.13
CA SER A 12 6.67 -9.61 -23.26
C SER A 12 5.34 -9.22 -23.92
N LYS A 13 4.72 -8.10 -23.53
CA LYS A 13 3.41 -7.66 -24.03
C LYS A 13 3.45 -6.51 -25.04
N ILE A 14 4.58 -5.85 -25.27
CA ILE A 14 4.63 -4.67 -26.16
C ILE A 14 5.92 -4.71 -26.98
N GLU A 15 5.82 -5.23 -28.20
CA GLU A 15 6.87 -5.14 -29.21
C GLU A 15 6.96 -3.68 -29.71
N GLY A 16 8.07 -2.97 -29.42
CA GLY A 16 8.48 -1.84 -30.26
C GLY A 16 8.72 -0.46 -29.64
N ASP A 17 8.96 -0.29 -28.33
CA ASP A 17 9.12 1.08 -27.77
C ASP A 17 10.27 1.27 -26.77
N VAL A 18 11.50 1.40 -27.28
CA VAL A 18 12.70 1.62 -26.47
C VAL A 18 12.78 3.06 -25.92
N ILE A 19 12.00 4.01 -26.45
CA ILE A 19 11.99 5.41 -26.01
C ILE A 19 10.92 5.65 -24.94
N VAL A 20 9.70 5.10 -25.09
CA VAL A 20 8.66 5.21 -24.05
C VAL A 20 9.04 4.45 -22.78
N THR A 21 9.71 3.30 -22.90
CA THR A 21 10.18 2.53 -21.73
C THR A 21 11.10 3.31 -20.79
N ARG A 22 11.93 4.25 -21.29
CA ARG A 22 12.79 5.07 -20.43
C ARG A 22 12.02 6.13 -19.65
N ALA A 23 11.02 6.75 -20.29
CA ALA A 23 10.15 7.73 -19.64
C ALA A 23 9.25 7.05 -18.60
N ASP A 24 8.64 5.91 -18.93
CA ASP A 24 7.84 5.13 -18.00
C ASP A 24 8.69 4.57 -16.84
N ALA A 25 9.92 4.12 -17.11
CA ALA A 25 10.83 3.70 -16.06
C ALA A 25 11.17 4.85 -15.11
N ALA A 26 11.40 6.06 -15.63
CA ALA A 26 11.64 7.24 -14.79
C ALA A 26 10.41 7.60 -13.95
N ILE A 27 9.21 7.60 -14.53
CA ILE A 27 7.95 7.89 -13.81
C ILE A 27 7.70 6.85 -12.71
N ASN A 28 7.92 5.56 -12.99
CA ASN A 28 7.75 4.49 -12.01
C ASN A 28 8.81 4.56 -10.90
N TRP A 29 10.04 4.94 -11.23
CA TRP A 29 11.09 5.19 -10.25
C TRP A 29 10.74 6.34 -9.30
N ILE A 30 10.21 7.45 -9.84
CA ILE A 30 9.74 8.58 -9.03
C ILE A 30 8.64 8.11 -8.07
N ARG A 31 7.61 7.43 -8.58
CA ARG A 31 6.49 6.92 -7.76
C ARG A 31 6.93 5.97 -6.65
N THR A 32 7.91 5.12 -6.94
CA THR A 32 8.40 4.13 -5.96
C THR A 32 9.15 4.79 -4.80
N ASN A 33 9.85 5.91 -5.07
CA ASN A 33 10.63 6.62 -4.06
C ASN A 33 9.85 7.73 -3.32
N SER A 34 8.60 8.00 -3.73
CA SER A 34 7.79 9.09 -3.16
C SER A 34 6.39 8.64 -2.74
N MET A 35 6.28 7.45 -2.16
CA MET A 35 4.98 6.93 -1.70
C MET A 35 4.53 7.62 -0.42
N TRP A 36 3.29 8.11 -0.38
CA TRP A 36 2.67 8.74 0.79
C TRP A 36 1.59 7.84 1.38
N PRO A 37 1.97 7.04 2.40
CA PRO A 37 1.05 6.10 3.01
C PRO A 37 -0.08 6.80 3.77
N MET A 38 -1.29 6.26 3.61
CA MET A 38 -2.40 6.45 4.51
C MET A 38 -2.50 5.22 5.42
N PRO A 39 -2.18 5.37 6.71
CA PRO A 39 -2.33 4.29 7.67
C PRO A 39 -3.80 4.11 8.06
N MET A 40 -4.37 2.95 7.76
CA MET A 40 -5.66 2.52 8.28
C MET A 40 -5.43 1.57 9.46
N GLY A 41 -5.11 2.16 10.61
CA GLY A 41 -4.86 1.43 11.84
C GLY A 41 -6.15 0.92 12.48
N LEU A 42 -6.42 -0.38 12.39
CA LEU A 42 -7.66 -0.99 12.88
C LEU A 42 -7.47 -1.83 14.14
N ALA A 43 -6.31 -2.46 14.31
CA ALA A 43 -6.02 -3.38 15.40
C ALA A 43 -4.52 -3.40 15.73
N CYS A 44 -4.02 -4.52 16.26
CA CYS A 44 -2.62 -4.68 16.70
C CYS A 44 -1.56 -4.36 15.63
N CYS A 45 -1.82 -4.67 14.35
CA CYS A 45 -0.91 -4.34 13.25
C CYS A 45 -0.67 -2.83 13.10
N ALA A 46 -1.55 -1.98 13.63
CA ALA A 46 -1.35 -0.54 13.62
C ALA A 46 -0.16 -0.12 14.49
N ILE A 47 0.04 -0.77 15.64
CA ILE A 47 1.18 -0.47 16.53
C ILE A 47 2.49 -0.93 15.88
N GLU A 48 2.47 -2.05 15.18
CA GLU A 48 3.61 -2.50 14.38
C GLU A 48 3.93 -1.49 13.28
N LEU A 49 2.92 -0.98 12.57
CA LEU A 49 3.11 0.07 11.58
C LEU A 49 3.71 1.34 12.19
N MET A 50 3.23 1.77 13.36
CA MET A 50 3.80 2.92 14.09
C MET A 50 5.25 2.66 14.50
N ALA A 51 5.59 1.43 14.92
CA ALA A 51 6.96 1.04 15.24
C ALA A 51 7.87 1.06 14.01
N THR A 52 7.36 0.76 12.80
CA THR A 52 8.14 0.92 11.55
C THR A 52 8.44 2.38 11.23
N ALA A 53 7.57 3.31 11.63
CA ALA A 53 7.78 4.74 11.48
C ALA A 53 8.65 5.34 12.61
N ALA A 54 8.97 4.58 13.65
CA ALA A 54 9.81 5.04 14.75
C ALA A 54 11.30 4.99 14.38
N SER A 55 12.13 5.62 15.21
CA SER A 55 13.58 5.80 14.99
C SER A 55 14.38 4.53 14.74
N ARG A 56 13.90 3.37 15.19
CA ARG A 56 14.63 2.09 15.07
C ARG A 56 14.59 1.53 13.64
N PHE A 57 13.43 1.59 12.98
CA PHE A 57 13.22 0.97 11.68
C PHE A 57 13.03 1.99 10.56
N ASP A 58 12.67 3.22 10.90
CA ASP A 58 12.64 4.42 10.07
C ASP A 58 12.21 4.20 8.60
N ILE A 59 10.89 4.14 8.40
CA ILE A 59 10.28 4.06 7.08
C ILE A 59 10.54 5.32 6.21
N ALA A 60 11.03 6.43 6.80
CA ALA A 60 11.35 7.66 6.08
C ALA A 60 12.43 7.45 5.01
N ARG A 61 13.31 6.47 5.22
CA ARG A 61 14.38 6.09 4.27
C ARG A 61 13.87 5.72 2.88
N PHE A 62 12.62 5.28 2.77
CA PHE A 62 12.00 4.87 1.51
C PHE A 62 11.09 5.96 0.92
N GLY A 63 11.11 7.17 1.48
CA GLY A 63 10.24 8.27 1.03
C GLY A 63 8.81 8.23 1.61
N ALA A 64 8.55 7.28 2.52
CA ALA A 64 7.26 7.06 3.16
C ALA A 64 7.13 7.72 4.55
N GLU A 65 7.94 8.74 4.82
CA GLU A 65 7.97 9.46 6.11
C GLU A 65 6.62 10.10 6.46
N VAL A 66 5.97 10.66 5.44
CA VAL A 66 4.80 11.51 5.63
C VAL A 66 3.53 10.67 5.57
N MET A 67 3.14 10.13 6.72
CA MET A 67 1.85 9.49 6.91
C MET A 67 0.72 10.53 6.78
N ARG A 68 0.02 10.53 5.63
CA ARG A 68 -1.08 11.46 5.37
C ARG A 68 -2.40 10.82 5.80
N PHE A 69 -3.01 11.41 6.83
CA PHE A 69 -4.34 11.00 7.31
C PHE A 69 -5.51 11.48 6.43
N SER A 70 -5.21 12.13 5.30
CA SER A 70 -6.21 12.58 4.33
C SER A 70 -6.15 11.72 3.06
N PRO A 71 -7.27 11.06 2.65
CA PRO A 71 -7.32 10.24 1.44
C PRO A 71 -6.97 10.96 0.15
N ARG A 72 -7.22 12.27 0.10
CA ARG A 72 -6.99 13.03 -1.13
C ARG A 72 -5.51 13.34 -1.38
N GLN A 73 -4.68 13.17 -0.35
CA GLN A 73 -3.25 13.49 -0.42
C GLN A 73 -2.38 12.22 -0.41
N SER A 74 -2.94 11.05 -0.13
CA SER A 74 -2.21 9.78 -0.09
C SER A 74 -2.39 8.98 -1.37
N ASP A 75 -1.37 8.21 -1.74
CA ASP A 75 -1.38 7.30 -2.89
C ASP A 75 -1.40 5.81 -2.47
N CYS A 76 -0.88 5.46 -1.30
CA CYS A 76 -0.84 4.08 -0.80
C CYS A 76 -1.67 3.92 0.47
N MET A 77 -2.68 3.04 0.46
CA MET A 77 -3.49 2.72 1.63
C MET A 77 -2.98 1.46 2.30
N ILE A 78 -2.57 1.55 3.57
CA ILE A 78 -2.11 0.40 4.35
C ILE A 78 -3.23 -0.02 5.29
N VAL A 79 -3.90 -1.14 5.00
CA VAL A 79 -4.93 -1.69 5.87
C VAL A 79 -4.26 -2.55 6.94
N ALA A 80 -4.03 -1.93 8.10
CA ALA A 80 -3.28 -2.51 9.22
C ALA A 80 -4.24 -3.04 10.30
N GLY A 81 -4.67 -4.29 10.13
CA GLY A 81 -5.41 -5.03 11.16
C GLY A 81 -6.71 -5.67 10.67
N THR A 82 -7.55 -6.06 11.63
CA THR A 82 -8.84 -6.72 11.38
C THR A 82 -9.87 -5.76 10.81
N VAL A 83 -10.43 -6.09 9.64
CA VAL A 83 -11.60 -5.40 9.10
C VAL A 83 -12.87 -6.10 9.56
N THR A 84 -13.72 -5.39 10.31
CA THR A 84 -15.06 -5.87 10.66
C THR A 84 -16.06 -5.56 9.54
N TYR A 85 -17.16 -6.31 9.45
CA TYR A 85 -18.21 -6.01 8.45
C TYR A 85 -18.78 -4.60 8.60
N LYS A 86 -18.78 -4.04 9.82
CA LYS A 86 -19.17 -2.65 10.07
C LYS A 86 -18.19 -1.64 9.47
N MET A 87 -16.89 -1.96 9.51
CA MET A 87 -15.83 -1.08 9.03
C MET A 87 -15.59 -1.21 7.52
N ALA A 88 -15.93 -2.37 6.93
CA ALA A 88 -15.81 -2.65 5.50
C ALA A 88 -16.30 -1.52 4.56
N PRO A 89 -17.52 -0.97 4.68
CA PRO A 89 -17.98 0.10 3.79
C PRO A 89 -17.22 1.42 3.99
N VAL A 90 -16.66 1.66 5.18
CA VAL A 90 -15.86 2.87 5.47
C VAL A 90 -14.50 2.77 4.79
N VAL A 91 -13.85 1.61 4.89
CA VAL A 91 -12.58 1.33 4.20
C VAL A 91 -12.76 1.50 2.70
N ARG A 92 -13.83 0.95 2.13
CA ARG A 92 -14.15 1.10 0.71
C ARG A 92 -14.30 2.57 0.30
N ARG A 93 -15.08 3.34 1.06
CA ARG A 93 -15.30 4.76 0.79
C ARG A 93 -14.01 5.56 0.82
N ILE A 94 -13.13 5.28 1.78
CA ILE A 94 -11.83 5.96 1.91
C ILE A 94 -10.97 5.65 0.69
N TYR A 95 -10.91 4.38 0.27
CA TYR A 95 -10.19 3.98 -0.92
C TYR A 95 -10.75 4.64 -2.19
N ASP A 96 -12.07 4.76 -2.32
CA ASP A 96 -12.71 5.43 -3.46
C ASP A 96 -12.44 6.94 -3.49
N GLN A 97 -12.17 7.57 -2.34
CA GLN A 97 -11.83 9.00 -2.25
C GLN A 97 -10.37 9.33 -2.59
N MET A 98 -9.50 8.32 -2.73
CA MET A 98 -8.10 8.49 -3.12
C MET A 98 -7.96 8.75 -4.62
N ALA A 99 -7.03 9.63 -4.99
CA ALA A 99 -6.70 9.92 -6.38
C ALA A 99 -5.96 8.74 -7.05
N ALA A 100 -6.15 8.55 -8.36
CA ALA A 100 -5.33 7.63 -9.13
C ALA A 100 -3.97 8.29 -9.45
N PRO A 101 -2.83 7.57 -9.40
CA PRO A 101 -2.63 6.14 -9.12
C PRO A 101 -2.69 5.83 -7.62
N LYS A 102 -3.38 4.73 -7.26
CA LYS A 102 -3.52 4.29 -5.86
C LYS A 102 -3.19 2.82 -5.67
N TRP A 103 -2.57 2.51 -4.53
CA TRP A 103 -2.20 1.14 -4.14
C TRP A 103 -2.83 0.79 -2.79
N ALA A 104 -3.12 -0.49 -2.58
CA ALA A 104 -3.62 -0.99 -1.31
C ALA A 104 -2.70 -2.13 -0.83
N ILE A 105 -2.26 -2.05 0.42
CA ILE A 105 -1.46 -3.07 1.09
C ILE A 105 -2.30 -3.68 2.20
N ALA A 106 -2.56 -4.99 2.12
CA ALA A 106 -3.16 -5.76 3.20
C ALA A 106 -2.07 -6.16 4.20
N MET A 107 -2.03 -5.49 5.35
CA MET A 107 -1.01 -5.73 6.37
C MET A 107 -1.54 -6.66 7.48
N GLY A 108 -0.88 -7.80 7.62
CA GLY A 108 -1.16 -8.82 8.62
C GLY A 108 -2.19 -9.87 8.17
N ALA A 109 -2.15 -11.04 8.82
CA ALA A 109 -3.01 -12.17 8.46
C ALA A 109 -4.51 -11.84 8.51
N CYS A 110 -4.89 -10.99 9.46
CA CYS A 110 -6.26 -10.51 9.63
C CYS A 110 -6.78 -9.72 8.44
N ALA A 111 -5.95 -8.88 7.82
CA ALA A 111 -6.31 -8.12 6.63
C ALA A 111 -6.24 -8.99 5.37
N SER A 112 -5.27 -9.90 5.27
CA SER A 112 -5.06 -10.71 4.07
C SER A 112 -6.12 -11.81 3.90
N SER A 113 -6.46 -12.55 4.97
CA SER A 113 -7.35 -13.72 4.89
C SER A 113 -8.43 -13.78 5.98
N GLY A 114 -8.46 -12.82 6.90
CA GLY A 114 -9.23 -12.91 8.15
C GLY A 114 -8.44 -13.53 9.32
N GLY A 115 -7.30 -14.17 9.02
CA GLY A 115 -6.38 -14.71 10.02
C GLY A 115 -7.03 -15.71 10.97
N MET A 116 -6.79 -15.55 12.27
CA MET A 116 -7.43 -16.38 13.29
C MET A 116 -8.94 -16.12 13.44
N TYR A 117 -9.43 -14.98 12.94
CA TYR A 117 -10.82 -14.57 13.09
C TYR A 117 -11.65 -15.07 11.92
N ARG A 118 -11.86 -16.38 11.83
CA ARG A 118 -12.85 -16.95 10.91
C ARG A 118 -14.25 -16.89 11.54
N SER A 119 -14.73 -15.67 11.78
CA SER A 119 -15.97 -15.40 12.53
C SER A 119 -16.92 -14.48 11.78
N TYR A 120 -18.20 -14.49 12.19
CA TYR A 120 -19.25 -13.67 11.59
C TYR A 120 -19.00 -12.15 11.69
N ALA A 121 -18.14 -11.71 12.60
CA ALA A 121 -17.88 -10.30 12.87
C ALA A 121 -16.85 -9.69 11.93
N THR A 122 -15.99 -10.52 11.32
CA THR A 122 -14.80 -10.08 10.58
C THR A 122 -14.81 -10.54 9.13
N LEU A 123 -14.27 -9.69 8.27
CA LEU A 123 -14.19 -9.89 6.84
C LEU A 123 -13.01 -10.83 6.51
N GLN A 124 -13.24 -11.84 5.68
CA GLN A 124 -12.26 -12.87 5.35
C GLN A 124 -11.35 -12.44 4.19
N GLY A 125 -10.60 -11.35 4.41
CA GLY A 125 -9.66 -10.77 3.46
C GLY A 125 -10.17 -9.49 2.81
N VAL A 126 -9.37 -8.42 2.89
CA VAL A 126 -9.67 -7.06 2.39
C VAL A 126 -9.94 -7.03 0.89
N ASP A 127 -9.43 -7.98 0.12
CA ASP A 127 -9.68 -8.09 -1.33
C ASP A 127 -11.16 -8.27 -1.71
N ARG A 128 -12.02 -8.64 -0.74
CA ARG A 128 -13.46 -8.80 -0.98
C ARG A 128 -14.24 -7.48 -1.05
N ILE A 129 -13.61 -6.34 -0.78
CA ILE A 129 -14.22 -5.00 -0.81
C ILE A 129 -13.54 -4.10 -1.85
#